data_AF-A0A2N1J3L4-F1
#
_entry.id   AF-A0A2N1J3L4-F1
#
_cell.length_a   1.000
_cell.length_b   1.000
_cell.length_c   1.000
_cell.angle_alpha   90.00
_cell.angle_beta   90.00
_cell.angle_gamma   90.00
#
_symmetry.space_group_name_H-M   'P 1'
#
loop_
_entity.id
_entity.type
_entity.pdbx_description
1 polymer ?
#
loop_
_entity_poly.entity_id
_entity_poly.type
_entity_poly.pdbx_seq_one_letter_code
_entity_poly.pdbx_strand_id
1 'polypeptide(L)'
;MQKQLNLAKNKKAFTLFESLISLTILAIIISLVYKLSFHGSLKKSFEKLERVENSFTLKQYSDFYISNENIDILKDGTLKTISVKKVVYEDDEINIYKYEIPK
;
A
#
# COMPACT_ATOMS: atom_id res chain seq x y z
N MET A 1 -48.05 18.31 36.82
CA MET A 1 -46.71 18.68 36.25
C MET A 1 -45.72 17.50 36.17
N GLN A 2 -45.62 16.61 37.17
CA GLN A 2 -44.61 15.51 37.17
C GLN A 2 -44.74 14.51 35.99
N LYS A 3 -45.96 14.20 35.54
CA LYS A 3 -46.20 13.24 34.42
C LYS A 3 -45.61 13.71 33.07
N GLN A 4 -45.70 15.02 32.79
CA GLN A 4 -45.14 15.65 31.58
C GLN A 4 -43.60 15.65 31.61
N LEU A 5 -43.00 15.89 32.79
CA LEU A 5 -41.56 15.87 32.99
C LEU A 5 -40.96 14.46 32.81
N ASN A 6 -41.64 13.43 33.31
CA ASN A 6 -41.22 12.03 33.14
C ASN A 6 -41.34 11.57 31.68
N LEU A 7 -42.37 12.00 30.95
CA LEU A 7 -42.46 11.73 29.50
C LEU A 7 -41.30 12.37 28.72
N ALA A 8 -40.93 13.61 29.02
CA ALA A 8 -39.82 14.30 28.36
C ALA A 8 -38.47 13.63 28.67
N LYS A 9 -38.24 13.17 29.91
CA LYS A 9 -37.05 12.41 30.29
C LYS A 9 -36.97 11.05 29.56
N ASN A 10 -38.08 10.33 29.49
CA ASN A 10 -38.15 9.03 28.80
C ASN A 10 -37.92 9.16 27.29
N LYS A 11 -38.45 10.23 26.66
CA LYS A 11 -38.19 10.54 25.23
C LYS A 11 -36.70 10.81 24.99
N LYS A 12 -36.06 11.62 25.82
CA LYS A 12 -34.62 11.89 25.72
C LYS A 12 -33.78 10.63 25.89
N ALA A 13 -34.12 9.77 26.86
CA ALA A 13 -33.44 8.50 27.07
C ALA A 13 -33.57 7.56 25.85
N PHE A 14 -34.75 7.52 25.22
CA PHE A 14 -34.99 6.72 24.01
C PHE A 14 -34.18 7.23 22.82
N THR A 15 -34.15 8.56 22.60
CA THR A 15 -33.32 9.16 21.54
C THR A 15 -31.82 8.92 21.76
N LEU A 16 -31.36 8.96 23.00
CA LEU A 16 -29.96 8.65 23.33
C LEU A 16 -29.62 7.18 23.05
N PHE A 17 -30.54 6.26 23.37
CA PHE A 17 -30.37 4.84 23.09
C PHE A 17 -30.33 4.55 21.59
N GLU A 18 -31.23 5.15 20.82
CA GLU A 18 -31.25 5.06 19.35
C GLU A 18 -29.96 5.62 18.73
N SER A 19 -29.46 6.74 19.26
CA SER A 19 -28.19 7.33 18.85
C SER A 19 -27.02 6.36 19.10
N LEU A 20 -27.02 5.69 20.26
CA LEU A 20 -25.97 4.74 20.64
C LEU A 20 -25.97 3.51 19.75
N ILE A 21 -27.16 2.99 19.42
CA ILE A 21 -27.32 1.88 18.46
C ILE A 21 -26.82 2.31 17.08
N SER A 22 -27.21 3.50 16.61
CA SER A 22 -26.81 4.02 15.30
C SER A 22 -25.29 4.17 15.20
N LEU A 23 -24.66 4.69 16.26
CA LEU A 23 -23.21 4.81 16.33
C LEU A 23 -22.50 3.44 16.34
N THR A 24 -23.09 2.47 17.03
CA THR A 24 -22.56 1.10 17.11
C THR A 24 -22.63 0.41 15.74
N ILE A 25 -23.75 0.52 15.03
CA ILE A 25 -23.91 -0.02 13.68
C ILE A 25 -22.90 0.63 12.73
N LEU A 26 -22.74 1.96 12.80
CA LEU A 26 -21.77 2.69 11.99
C LEU A 26 -20.32 2.22 12.26
N ALA A 27 -19.94 2.03 13.52
CA ALA A 27 -18.62 1.52 13.89
C ALA A 27 -18.36 0.11 13.34
N ILE A 28 -19.37 -0.77 13.35
CA ILE A 28 -19.30 -2.11 12.77
C ILE A 28 -19.08 -2.03 11.25
N ILE A 29 -19.84 -1.19 10.55
CA ILE A 29 -19.73 -1.02 9.10
C ILE A 29 -18.33 -0.51 8.74
N ILE A 30 -17.82 0.52 9.43
CA ILE A 30 -16.47 1.06 9.19
C ILE A 30 -15.41 -0.01 9.42
N SER A 31 -15.54 -0.81 10.48
CA SER A 31 -14.59 -1.88 10.80
C SER A 31 -14.60 -2.98 9.74
N LEU A 32 -15.78 -3.35 9.22
CA LEU A 32 -15.92 -4.32 8.14
C LEU A 32 -15.33 -3.80 6.84
N VAL A 33 -15.64 -2.57 6.45
CA VAL A 33 -15.08 -1.94 5.24
C VAL A 33 -13.56 -1.85 5.35
N TYR A 34 -13.01 -1.40 6.48
CA TYR A 34 -11.58 -1.34 6.70
C TYR A 34 -10.92 -2.72 6.56
N LYS A 35 -11.51 -3.75 7.17
CA LYS A 35 -11.02 -5.13 7.05
C LYS A 35 -11.11 -5.66 5.62
N LEU A 36 -12.18 -5.36 4.88
CA LEU A 36 -12.33 -5.82 3.50
C LEU A 36 -11.42 -5.08 2.52
N SER A 37 -11.21 -3.77 2.71
CA SER A 37 -10.40 -2.95 1.82
C SER A 37 -8.89 -3.09 2.07
N PHE A 38 -8.46 -3.37 3.30
CA PHE A 38 -7.04 -3.34 3.67
C PHE A 38 -6.46 -4.68 4.16
N HIS A 39 -7.27 -5.71 4.41
CA HIS A 39 -6.78 -6.99 4.91
C HIS A 39 -6.75 -8.07 3.81
N GLY A 40 -5.55 -8.41 3.36
CA GLY A 40 -5.29 -9.65 2.62
C GLY A 40 -4.20 -9.52 1.54
N SER A 41 -4.53 -8.85 0.44
CA SER A 41 -3.70 -8.83 -0.77
C SER A 41 -2.89 -7.54 -0.92
N LEU A 42 -3.54 -6.37 -0.90
CA LEU A 42 -2.89 -5.09 -1.16
C LEU A 42 -1.76 -4.80 -0.16
N LYS A 43 -1.99 -5.04 1.13
CA LYS A 43 -0.97 -4.81 2.17
C LYS A 43 0.30 -5.61 1.92
N LYS A 44 0.19 -6.89 1.55
CA LYS A 44 1.36 -7.73 1.26
C LYS A 44 2.09 -7.27 0.01
N SER A 45 1.37 -6.92 -1.06
CA SER A 45 1.98 -6.43 -2.30
C SER A 45 2.69 -5.08 -2.08
N PHE A 46 2.12 -4.16 -1.28
CA PHE A 46 2.78 -2.91 -0.92
C PHE A 46 4.02 -3.12 -0.05
N GLU A 47 3.94 -3.97 0.99
CA GLU A 47 5.10 -4.33 1.82
C GLU A 47 6.23 -4.98 0.99
N LYS A 48 5.85 -5.80 0.00
CA LYS A 48 6.79 -6.45 -0.93
C LYS A 48 7.44 -5.43 -1.85
N LEU A 49 6.66 -4.54 -2.44
CA LEU A 49 7.17 -3.48 -3.32
C LEU A 49 8.08 -2.51 -2.57
N GLU A 50 7.71 -2.11 -1.35
CA GLU A 50 8.53 -1.26 -0.48
C GLU A 50 9.87 -1.92 -0.15
N ARG A 51 9.88 -3.22 0.15
CA ARG A 51 11.13 -3.96 0.36
C ARG A 51 12.02 -3.96 -0.88
N VAL A 52 11.45 -4.16 -2.06
CA VAL A 52 12.17 -4.15 -3.34
C VAL A 52 12.73 -2.75 -3.63
N GLU A 53 11.93 -1.70 -3.43
CA GLU A 53 12.36 -0.30 -3.56
C GLU A 53 13.52 0.03 -2.63
N ASN A 54 13.42 -0.36 -1.35
CA ASN A 54 14.48 -0.15 -0.37
C ASN A 54 15.77 -0.87 -0.77
N SER A 55 15.68 -2.07 -1.34
CA SER A 55 16.83 -2.83 -1.83
C SER A 55 17.54 -2.09 -2.99
N PHE A 56 16.78 -1.50 -3.92
CA PHE A 56 17.33 -0.65 -5.00
C PHE A 56 17.93 0.67 -4.50
N THR A 57 17.38 1.25 -3.45
CA THR A 57 17.87 2.50 -2.84
C THR A 57 19.17 2.26 -2.07
N LEU A 58 19.21 1.22 -1.25
CA LEU A 58 20.38 0.84 -0.43
C LEU A 58 21.44 0.07 -1.21
N LYS A 59 21.15 -0.32 -2.46
CA LYS A 59 22.01 -1.16 -3.32
C LYS A 59 22.34 -2.52 -2.68
N GLN A 60 21.37 -3.09 -1.96
CA GLN A 60 21.48 -4.39 -1.32
C GLN A 60 20.73 -5.41 -2.18
N TYR A 61 21.48 -6.23 -2.90
CA TYR A 61 20.96 -7.05 -4.01
C TYR A 61 21.10 -8.55 -3.76
N SER A 62 21.01 -9.00 -2.51
CA SER A 62 21.23 -10.43 -2.16
C SER A 62 20.30 -11.37 -2.91
N ASP A 63 19.06 -10.95 -3.13
CA ASP A 63 17.98 -11.77 -3.70
C ASP A 63 17.68 -11.40 -5.16
N PHE A 64 18.62 -10.72 -5.84
CA PHE A 64 18.43 -10.16 -7.18
C PHE A 64 19.36 -10.83 -8.18
N TYR A 65 18.89 -10.95 -9.41
CA TYR A 65 19.74 -11.36 -10.52
C TYR A 65 20.55 -10.18 -11.03
N ILE A 66 21.86 -10.36 -11.09
CA ILE A 66 22.79 -9.34 -11.55
C ILE A 66 23.50 -9.86 -12.79
N SER A 67 23.44 -9.09 -13.87
CA SER A 67 24.19 -9.35 -15.10
C SER A 67 24.88 -8.08 -15.58
N ASN A 68 25.92 -8.22 -16.37
CA ASN A 68 26.50 -7.12 -17.12
C ASN A 68 26.06 -7.26 -18.58
N GLU A 69 25.53 -6.19 -19.14
CA GLU A 69 25.14 -6.15 -20.55
C GLU A 69 25.54 -4.82 -21.18
N ASN A 70 25.67 -4.84 -22.50
CA ASN A 70 25.91 -3.63 -23.28
C ASN A 70 24.57 -3.15 -23.81
N ILE A 71 24.25 -1.89 -23.53
CA ILE A 71 23.05 -1.25 -24.04
C ILE A 71 23.41 -0.14 -25.02
N ASP A 72 22.64 -0.04 -26.08
CA ASP A 72 22.78 1.03 -27.06
C ASP A 72 21.85 2.18 -26.70
N ILE A 73 22.42 3.37 -26.52
CA ILE A 73 21.68 4.59 -26.22
C ILE A 73 21.84 5.56 -27.39
N LEU A 74 20.71 6.07 -27.88
CA LEU A 74 20.72 7.17 -28.83
C LEU A 74 20.91 8.49 -28.06
N LYS A 75 22.05 9.16 -28.29
CA LYS A 75 22.33 10.48 -27.72
C LYS A 75 22.74 11.43 -28.82
N ASP A 76 22.02 12.53 -28.97
CA ASP A 76 22.29 13.58 -29.95
C ASP A 76 22.43 13.03 -31.39
N GLY A 77 21.57 12.07 -31.75
CA GLY A 77 21.57 11.42 -33.07
C GLY A 77 22.69 10.40 -33.30
N THR A 78 23.56 10.17 -32.31
CA THR A 78 24.63 9.15 -32.37
C THR A 78 24.28 7.98 -31.46
N LEU A 79 24.41 6.76 -31.99
CA LEU A 79 24.21 5.53 -31.22
C LEU A 79 25.49 5.22 -30.44
N LYS A 80 25.39 5.12 -29.12
CA LYS A 80 26.51 4.85 -28.21
C LYS A 80 26.23 3.59 -27.42
N THR A 81 27.11 2.63 -27.53
CA THR A 81 27.09 1.42 -26.68
C THR A 81 27.75 1.73 -25.35
N ILE A 82 27.05 1.46 -24.25
CA ILE A 82 27.62 1.55 -22.90
C ILE A 82 27.50 0.20 -22.19
N SER A 83 28.53 -0.15 -21.42
CA SER A 83 28.46 -1.30 -20.53
C SER A 83 27.78 -0.91 -19.23
N VAL A 84 26.74 -1.66 -18.88
CA VAL A 84 25.93 -1.43 -17.68
C VAL A 84 25.78 -2.72 -16.89
N LYS A 85 25.62 -2.56 -15.58
CA LYS A 85 25.18 -3.61 -14.67
C LYS A 85 23.65 -3.58 -14.64
N LYS A 86 23.01 -4.65 -15.07
CA LYS A 86 21.57 -4.86 -14.91
C LYS A 86 21.30 -5.59 -13.61
N VAL A 87 20.39 -5.06 -12.81
CA VAL A 87 19.92 -5.65 -11.56
C VAL A 87 18.43 -5.91 -11.71
N VAL A 88 18.02 -7.16 -11.55
CA VAL A 88 16.65 -7.63 -11.80
C VAL A 88 16.09 -8.29 -10.55
N TYR A 89 14.89 -7.89 -10.16
CA TYR A 89 14.03 -8.60 -9.22
C TYR A 89 12.85 -9.16 -9.97
N GLU A 90 12.63 -10.47 -9.85
CA GLU A 90 11.52 -11.14 -10.51
C GLU A 90 10.94 -12.21 -9.60
N ASP A 91 9.62 -12.16 -9.42
CA ASP A 91 8.80 -13.21 -8.82
C ASP A 91 7.42 -13.24 -9.47
N ASP A 92 6.52 -14.09 -8.95
CA ASP A 92 5.18 -14.31 -9.49
C ASP A 92 4.29 -13.05 -9.59
N GLU A 93 4.62 -11.96 -8.88
CA GLU A 93 3.82 -10.74 -8.79
C GLU A 93 4.56 -9.48 -9.27
N ILE A 94 5.89 -9.42 -9.13
CA ILE A 94 6.69 -8.22 -9.36
C ILE A 94 7.88 -8.56 -10.27
N ASN A 95 7.99 -7.84 -11.40
CA ASN A 95 9.18 -7.84 -12.24
C ASN A 95 9.67 -6.40 -12.41
N ILE A 96 10.83 -6.08 -11.83
CA ILE A 96 11.45 -4.76 -11.87
C ILE A 96 12.94 -4.92 -12.15
N TYR A 97 13.48 -4.06 -13.00
CA TYR A 97 14.91 -4.02 -13.27
C TYR A 97 15.45 -2.59 -13.25
N LYS A 98 16.75 -2.48 -12.98
CA LYS A 98 17.50 -1.22 -12.96
C LYS A 98 18.84 -1.41 -13.67
N TYR A 99 19.21 -0.42 -14.46
CA TYR A 99 20.57 -0.30 -15.01
C TYR A 99 21.41 0.60 -14.12
N GLU A 100 22.59 0.13 -13.74
CA GLU A 100 23.60 0.90 -13.02
C GLU A 100 24.89 0.95 -13.83
N ILE A 101 25.54 2.10 -13.85
CA ILE A 101 26.89 2.21 -14.42
C ILE A 101 27.84 1.49 -13.44
N PRO A 102 28.62 0.49 -13.90
CA PRO A 102 29.63 -0.16 -13.07
C PRO A 102 30.65 0.89 -12.60
N LYS A 103 30.91 0.93 -11.29
CA LYS A 103 31.93 1.79 -10.69
C LYS A 103 33.32 1.24 -10.94
#